data_AF-A0A3M1FZH5-F1
#
_entry.id   AF-A0A3M1FZH5-F1
#
_cell.length_a   1.000
_cell.length_b   1.000
_cell.length_c   1.000
_cell.angle_alpha   90.00
_cell.angle_beta   90.00
_cell.angle_gamma   90.00
#
_symmetry.space_group_name_H-M   'P 1'
#
loop_
_entity.id
_entity.type
_entity.pdbx_description
1 polymer ?
#
loop_
_entity_poly.entity_id
_entity_poly.type
_entity_poly.pdbx_seq_one_letter_code
_entity_poly.pdbx_strand_id
1 'polypeptide(L)'
;MNRLPARCPICNGADLTITGFYCRNCDTRVEGRFVTESPFAGLDPEQLAFVETFVRCEGKFNRMEAELGMSYPTLRSRLHEIIRTLGYEPGRDEPSPLPERERRRILEALEAGEIDYQEAMRLLGEE
;
A
#
# COMPACT_ATOMS: atom_id res chain seq x y z
N MET A 1 23.91 9.31 -9.95
CA MET A 1 22.92 10.40 -9.97
C MET A 1 22.44 10.62 -8.55
N ASN A 2 22.36 11.86 -8.08
CA ASN A 2 21.90 12.15 -6.72
C ASN A 2 20.37 12.16 -6.68
N ARG A 3 19.78 11.68 -5.59
CA ARG A 3 18.33 11.79 -5.37
C ARG A 3 17.98 13.25 -5.03
N LEU A 4 16.77 13.68 -5.40
CA LEU A 4 16.25 14.96 -4.98
C LEU A 4 16.18 14.97 -3.43
N PRO A 5 16.73 15.99 -2.75
CA PRO A 5 16.61 16.08 -1.30
C PRO A 5 15.14 16.23 -0.91
N ALA A 6 14.69 15.50 0.11
CA ALA A 6 13.32 15.64 0.62
C ALA A 6 13.08 17.01 1.28
N ARG A 7 14.13 17.68 1.76
CA ARG A 7 14.07 19.00 2.41
C ARG A 7 15.22 19.88 1.96
N CYS A 8 15.04 21.19 2.07
CA CYS A 8 16.09 22.16 1.82
C CYS A 8 17.27 21.95 2.79
N PRO A 9 18.50 21.66 2.30
CA PRO A 9 19.67 21.42 3.16
C PRO A 9 20.21 22.69 3.83
N ILE A 10 19.72 23.87 3.44
CA ILE A 10 20.15 25.16 4.00
C ILE A 10 19.32 25.53 5.23
N CYS A 11 17.99 25.35 5.17
CA CYS A 11 17.09 25.73 6.27
C CYS A 11 16.45 24.54 7.01
N ASN A 12 16.63 23.31 6.51
CA ASN A 12 16.10 22.05 7.07
C ASN A 12 14.56 21.97 7.26
N GLY A 13 13.81 22.97 6.79
CA GLY A 13 12.37 23.10 7.08
C GLY A 13 11.46 23.19 5.87
N ALA A 14 11.92 23.71 4.74
CA ALA A 14 11.08 23.93 3.56
C ALA A 14 11.20 22.80 2.55
N ASP A 15 10.09 22.53 1.87
CA ASP A 15 10.04 21.65 0.70
C ASP A 15 10.79 22.28 -0.47
N LEU A 16 11.38 21.43 -1.31
CA LEU A 16 12.05 21.85 -2.53
C LEU A 16 11.09 21.74 -3.71
N THR A 17 11.05 22.80 -4.54
CA THR A 17 10.35 22.80 -5.82
C THR A 17 11.37 22.66 -6.95
N ILE A 18 11.13 21.76 -7.89
CA ILE A 18 11.95 21.71 -9.11
C ILE A 18 11.60 22.91 -9.98
N THR A 19 12.62 23.65 -10.41
CA THR A 19 12.45 24.84 -11.25
C THR A 19 13.03 24.72 -12.65
N GLY A 20 13.76 23.63 -12.93
CA GLY A 20 14.46 23.46 -14.20
C GLY A 20 14.60 22.01 -14.61
N PHE A 21 14.32 21.73 -15.87
CA PHE A 21 14.65 20.48 -16.54
C PHE A 21 15.64 20.73 -17.67
N TYR A 22 16.53 19.76 -17.91
CA TYR A 22 17.47 19.78 -19.02
C TYR A 22 17.36 18.50 -19.84
N CYS A 23 17.05 18.65 -21.13
CA CYS A 23 16.98 17.55 -22.06
C CYS A 23 18.36 17.27 -22.65
N ARG A 24 18.93 16.09 -22.37
CA ARG A 24 20.24 15.68 -22.90
C ARG A 24 20.23 15.38 -24.41
N ASN A 25 19.06 15.22 -25.02
CA ASN A 25 18.94 14.85 -26.44
C ASN A 25 18.96 16.08 -27.37
N CYS A 26 18.43 17.22 -26.93
CA CYS A 26 18.29 18.42 -27.76
C CYS A 26 18.71 19.71 -27.04
N ASP A 27 19.41 19.60 -25.91
CA ASP A 27 19.92 20.71 -25.09
C ASP A 27 18.89 21.74 -24.60
N THR A 28 17.60 21.40 -24.71
CA THR A 28 16.52 22.28 -24.29
C THR A 28 16.49 22.39 -22.78
N ARG A 29 16.40 23.63 -22.29
CA ARG A 29 16.12 23.96 -20.89
C ARG A 29 14.67 24.39 -20.75
N VAL A 30 13.98 23.80 -19.79
CA VAL A 30 12.60 24.17 -19.45
C VAL A 30 12.62 24.72 -18.03
N GLU A 31 12.26 25.99 -17.88
CA GLU A 31 12.21 26.68 -16.58
C GLU A 31 10.75 26.92 -16.17
N GLY A 32 10.48 26.83 -14.86
CA GLY A 32 9.13 26.98 -14.33
C GLY A 32 9.06 26.64 -12.85
N ARG A 33 7.85 26.43 -12.33
CA ARG A 33 7.63 25.76 -11.04
C ARG A 33 6.93 24.45 -11.35
N PHE A 34 7.61 23.34 -11.08
CA PHE A 34 7.11 22.02 -11.41
C PHE A 34 6.69 21.29 -10.15
N VAL A 35 5.50 20.71 -10.20
CA VAL A 35 5.01 19.83 -9.15
C VAL A 35 5.72 18.49 -9.33
N THR A 36 6.43 18.05 -8.29
CA THR A 36 7.12 16.75 -8.27
C THR A 36 6.37 15.73 -7.44
N GLU A 37 5.09 15.97 -7.17
CA GLU A 37 4.23 15.08 -6.41
C GLU A 37 4.13 13.74 -7.12
N SER A 38 5.04 12.83 -6.74
CA SER A 38 4.88 11.42 -7.02
C SER A 38 3.66 10.97 -6.24
N PRO A 39 2.73 10.21 -6.84
CA PRO A 39 1.66 9.55 -6.11
C PRO A 39 2.20 8.74 -4.92
N PHE A 40 3.46 8.31 -4.99
CA PHE A 40 4.16 7.52 -3.97
C PHE A 40 5.10 8.33 -3.08
N ALA A 41 5.06 9.67 -3.12
CA ALA A 41 5.98 10.52 -2.36
C ALA A 41 5.87 10.33 -0.84
N GLY A 42 4.71 9.89 -0.35
CA GLY A 42 4.48 9.59 1.07
C GLY A 42 4.98 8.21 1.52
N LEU A 43 5.43 7.35 0.60
CA LEU A 43 5.90 6.01 0.95
C LEU A 43 7.35 6.02 1.45
N ASP A 44 7.61 5.26 2.50
CA ASP A 44 8.97 5.01 2.97
C ASP A 44 9.75 4.07 2.02
N PRO A 45 11.08 3.90 2.19
CA PRO A 45 11.87 3.04 1.32
C PRO A 45 11.45 1.56 1.29
N GLU A 46 10.95 1.00 2.40
CA GLU A 46 10.48 -0.39 2.45
C GLU A 46 9.15 -0.54 1.72
N GLN A 47 8.24 0.40 1.92
CA GLN A 47 6.97 0.48 1.20
C GLN A 47 7.17 0.64 -0.32
N LEU A 48 8.11 1.49 -0.75
CA LEU A 48 8.47 1.63 -2.16
C LEU A 48 9.03 0.32 -2.75
N ALA A 49 9.91 -0.36 -2.01
CA ALA A 49 10.47 -1.65 -2.45
C ALA A 49 9.39 -2.74 -2.56
N PHE A 50 8.41 -2.73 -1.65
CA PHE A 50 7.25 -3.61 -1.73
C PHE A 50 6.43 -3.33 -2.99
N VAL A 51 6.12 -2.06 -3.29
CA VAL A 51 5.37 -1.69 -4.51
C VAL A 51 6.14 -2.08 -5.78
N GLU A 52 7.45 -1.86 -5.82
CA GLU A 52 8.30 -2.28 -6.93
C GLU A 52 8.21 -3.80 -7.15
N THR A 53 8.31 -4.58 -6.06
CA THR A 53 8.18 -6.04 -6.12
C THR A 53 6.78 -6.46 -6.56
N PHE A 54 5.74 -5.82 -6.02
CA PHE A 54 4.35 -6.08 -6.41
C PHE A 54 4.13 -5.89 -7.91
N VAL A 55 4.63 -4.79 -8.49
CA VAL A 55 4.56 -4.52 -9.93
C VAL A 55 5.35 -5.57 -10.72
N ARG A 56 6.57 -5.90 -10.29
CA ARG A 56 7.41 -6.93 -10.94
C ARG A 56 6.76 -8.32 -10.93
N CYS A 57 6.04 -8.64 -9.85
CA CYS A 57 5.29 -9.88 -9.72
C CYS A 57 3.91 -9.84 -10.41
N GLU A 58 3.58 -8.77 -11.15
CA GLU A 58 2.28 -8.56 -11.81
C GLU A 58 1.10 -8.59 -10.83
N GLY A 59 1.31 -8.16 -9.58
CA GLY A 59 0.32 -8.20 -8.51
C GLY A 59 -0.04 -9.60 -8.00
N LYS A 60 0.72 -10.63 -8.40
CA LYS A 60 0.45 -12.02 -8.01
C LYS A 60 1.12 -12.33 -6.67
N PHE A 61 0.32 -12.36 -5.60
CA PHE A 61 0.80 -12.62 -4.25
C PHE A 61 1.58 -13.94 -4.13
N ASN A 62 1.15 -15.02 -4.77
CA ASN A 62 1.88 -16.30 -4.75
C ASN A 62 3.33 -16.19 -5.25
N ARG A 63 3.60 -15.31 -6.22
CA ARG A 63 4.97 -15.03 -6.68
C ARG A 63 5.75 -14.20 -5.67
N MET A 64 5.07 -13.24 -5.03
CA MET A 64 5.67 -12.45 -3.96
C MET A 64 5.98 -13.30 -2.73
N GLU A 65 5.16 -14.29 -2.38
CA GLU A 65 5.42 -15.22 -1.27
C GLU A 65 6.73 -15.97 -1.51
N ALA A 66 6.94 -16.47 -2.73
CA ALA A 66 8.16 -17.15 -3.11
C ALA A 66 9.40 -16.22 -3.12
N GLU A 67 9.22 -14.95 -3.50
CA GLU A 67 10.32 -14.00 -3.61
C GLU A 67 10.70 -13.34 -2.27
N LEU A 68 9.71 -13.02 -1.44
CA LEU A 68 9.89 -12.31 -0.17
C LEU A 68 9.91 -13.26 1.04
N GLY A 69 9.56 -14.54 0.87
CA GLY A 69 9.49 -15.51 1.96
C GLY A 69 8.43 -15.19 3.02
N MET A 70 7.41 -14.41 2.64
CA MET A 70 6.32 -13.99 3.52
C MET A 70 5.07 -14.79 3.21
N SER A 71 4.21 -15.00 4.22
CA SER A 71 2.90 -15.61 3.99
C SER A 71 1.93 -14.61 3.35
N TYR A 72 0.95 -15.14 2.63
CA TYR A 72 -0.12 -14.36 2.01
C TYR A 72 -0.78 -13.34 2.97
N PRO A 73 -1.15 -13.68 4.23
CA PRO A 73 -1.70 -12.71 5.17
C PRO A 73 -0.76 -11.53 5.46
N THR A 74 0.55 -11.78 5.56
CA THR A 74 1.56 -10.75 5.79
C THR A 74 1.73 -9.83 4.58
N LEU A 75 1.69 -10.38 3.37
CA LEU A 75 1.76 -9.56 2.16
C LEU A 75 0.51 -8.70 2.00
N ARG A 76 -0.68 -9.26 2.29
CA ARG A 76 -1.94 -8.53 2.21
C ARG A 76 -1.99 -7.38 3.22
N SER A 77 -1.56 -7.63 4.47
CA SER A 77 -1.53 -6.58 5.50
C SER A 77 -0.58 -5.43 5.13
N ARG A 78 0.60 -5.74 4.57
CA ARG A 78 1.57 -4.76 4.05
C ARG A 78 0.99 -3.95 2.89
N LEU A 79 0.33 -4.59 1.94
CA LEU A 79 -0.35 -3.87 0.84
C LEU A 79 -1.41 -2.91 1.39
N HIS A 80 -2.22 -3.37 2.35
CA HIS A 80 -3.26 -2.53 2.96
C HIS A 80 -2.68 -1.33 3.71
N GLU A 81 -1.53 -1.50 4.36
CA GLU A 81 -0.81 -0.40 4.99
C GLU A 81 -0.36 0.64 3.97
N ILE A 82 0.25 0.21 2.87
CA ILE A 82 0.68 1.09 1.78
C ILE A 82 -0.51 1.85 1.19
N ILE A 83 -1.63 1.17 0.93
CA ILE A 83 -2.86 1.80 0.43
C ILE A 83 -3.34 2.90 1.37
N ARG A 84 -3.30 2.66 2.70
CA ARG A 84 -3.63 3.69 3.71
C ARG A 84 -2.63 4.83 3.74
N THR A 85 -1.33 4.58 3.65
CA THR A 85 -0.30 5.62 3.58
C THR A 85 -0.49 6.53 2.37
N LEU A 86 -1.00 5.98 1.26
CA LEU A 86 -1.36 6.73 0.06
C LEU A 86 -2.69 7.51 0.19
N GLY A 87 -3.40 7.40 1.31
CA GLY A 87 -4.67 8.09 1.56
C GLY A 87 -5.90 7.37 1.01
N TYR A 88 -5.78 6.11 0.60
CA TYR A 88 -6.90 5.29 0.13
C TYR A 88 -7.41 4.33 1.22
N GLU A 89 -8.66 3.87 1.08
CA GLU A 89 -9.22 2.83 1.93
C GLU A 89 -9.03 1.44 1.29
N PRO A 90 -8.21 0.54 1.87
CA PRO A 90 -8.09 -0.82 1.38
C PRO A 90 -9.38 -1.60 1.59
N GLY A 91 -9.78 -2.40 0.61
CA GLY A 91 -10.90 -3.34 0.75
C GLY A 91 -12.30 -2.76 0.60
N ARG A 92 -12.48 -1.54 0.06
CA ARG A 92 -13.83 -1.05 -0.31
C ARG A 92 -14.55 -1.95 -1.33
N ASP A 93 -13.79 -2.66 -2.15
CA ASP A 93 -14.28 -3.56 -3.21
C ASP A 93 -13.86 -5.02 -3.01
N GLU A 94 -13.29 -5.40 -1.85
CA GLU A 94 -13.27 -6.82 -1.49
C GLU A 94 -14.64 -7.13 -0.91
N PRO A 95 -15.53 -7.87 -1.61
CA PRO A 95 -16.68 -8.43 -0.94
C PRO A 95 -16.12 -9.28 0.20
N SER A 96 -16.32 -8.83 1.44
CA SER A 96 -16.42 -9.77 2.54
C SER A 96 -17.35 -10.86 2.03
N PRO A 97 -16.93 -12.14 2.00
CA PRO A 97 -17.75 -13.22 1.46
C PRO A 97 -19.11 -13.30 2.17
N LEU A 98 -19.22 -12.65 3.33
CA LEU A 98 -20.43 -12.41 4.08
C LEU A 98 -20.78 -10.93 4.19
N PRO A 99 -22.04 -10.53 3.95
CA PRO A 99 -22.55 -9.21 4.31
C PRO A 99 -22.28 -8.90 5.80
N GLU A 100 -22.01 -7.64 6.16
CA GLU A 100 -21.75 -7.24 7.57
C GLU A 100 -22.80 -7.77 8.57
N ARG A 101 -24.07 -7.82 8.14
CA ARG A 101 -25.17 -8.37 8.93
C ARG A 101 -24.96 -9.84 9.30
N GLU A 102 -24.46 -10.62 8.37
CA GLU A 102 -24.25 -12.06 8.56
C GLU A 102 -23.02 -12.31 9.42
N ARG A 103 -21.94 -11.53 9.22
CA ARG A 103 -20.78 -11.52 10.11
C ARG A 103 -21.17 -11.21 11.56
N ARG A 104 -22.06 -10.23 11.76
CA ARG A 104 -22.53 -9.84 13.10
C ARG A 104 -23.36 -10.94 13.77
N ARG A 105 -24.22 -11.63 13.02
CA ARG A 105 -24.97 -12.78 13.52
C ARG A 105 -24.08 -13.92 13.99
N ILE A 106 -23.02 -14.23 13.25
CA ILE A 106 -22.08 -15.29 13.62
C ILE A 106 -21.38 -14.95 14.95
N LEU A 107 -20.97 -13.69 15.12
CA LEU A 107 -20.35 -13.22 16.37
C LEU A 107 -21.33 -13.24 17.55
N GLU A 108 -22.59 -12.83 17.33
CA GLU A 108 -23.65 -12.88 18.34
C GLU A 108 -23.99 -14.33 18.74
N ALA A 109 -24.04 -15.26 17.78
CA ALA A 109 -24.27 -16.68 18.04
C ALA A 109 -23.11 -17.33 18.81
N LEU A 110 -21.87 -16.92 18.56
CA LEU A 110 -20.71 -17.36 19.32
C LEU A 110 -20.76 -16.83 20.76
N GLU A 111 -21.10 -15.55 20.96
CA GLU A 111 -21.23 -14.93 22.28
C GLU A 111 -22.39 -15.53 23.09
N ALA A 112 -23.49 -15.88 22.41
CA ALA A 112 -24.63 -16.61 22.98
C ALA A 112 -24.34 -18.10 23.24
N GLY A 113 -23.23 -18.63 22.73
CA GLY A 113 -22.85 -20.04 22.87
C GLY A 113 -23.67 -21.01 22.01
N GLU A 114 -24.37 -20.50 20.99
CA GLU A 114 -25.14 -21.30 20.03
C GLU A 114 -24.24 -22.03 19.03
N ILE A 115 -23.06 -21.47 18.77
CA ILE A 115 -22.01 -22.06 17.95
C ILE A 115 -20.69 -22.06 18.72
N ASP A 116 -19.81 -23.02 18.42
CA ASP A 116 -18.48 -23.06 19.00
C ASP A 116 -17.47 -22.21 18.20
N TYR A 117 -16.29 -22.02 18.77
CA TYR A 117 -15.22 -21.24 18.15
C TYR A 117 -14.80 -21.79 16.78
N GLN A 118 -14.76 -23.11 16.62
CA GLN A 118 -14.37 -23.75 15.36
C GLN A 118 -15.43 -23.53 14.27
N GLU A 119 -16.70 -23.58 14.66
CA GLU A 119 -17.84 -23.26 13.81
C GLU A 119 -17.83 -21.81 13.35
N ALA A 120 -17.57 -20.88 14.28
CA ALA A 120 -17.54 -19.45 13.98
C ALA A 120 -16.42 -19.10 12.99
N MET A 121 -15.21 -19.64 13.17
CA MET A 121 -14.07 -19.41 12.26
C MET A 121 -14.37 -19.94 10.85
N ARG A 122 -14.97 -21.14 10.75
CA ARG A 122 -15.39 -21.73 9.48
C ARG A 122 -16.45 -20.91 8.76
N LEU A 123 -17.44 -20.40 9.49
CA LEU A 123 -18.49 -19.55 8.94
C LEU A 123 -17.94 -18.19 8.48
N LEU A 124 -16.93 -17.64 9.17
CA LEU A 124 -16.29 -16.38 8.80
C LEU A 124 -15.35 -16.48 7.59
N GLY A 125 -15.02 -17.70 7.13
CA GLY A 125 -14.07 -17.91 6.04
C GLY A 125 -12.63 -17.55 6.42
N GLU A 126 -12.32 -17.57 7.72
CA GLU A 126 -10.98 -17.41 8.26
C GLU A 126 -10.48 -18.82 8.65
N GLU A 127 -9.65 -19.44 7.81
CA GLU A 127 -8.93 -20.69 8.11
C GLU A 127 -7.73 -20.46 9.03
#